data_AF-A0A7S0TDQ8-F1
#
_entry.id   AF-A0A7S0TDQ8-F1
#
_cell.length_a   1.000
_cell.length_b   1.000
_cell.length_c   1.000
_cell.angle_alpha   90.00
_cell.angle_beta   90.00
_cell.angle_gamma   90.00
#
_symmetry.space_group_name_H-M   'P 1'
#
loop_
_entity.id
_entity.type
_entity.pdbx_description
1 polymer ?
#
loop_
_entity_poly.entity_id
_entity_poly.type
_entity_poly.pdbx_seq_one_letter_code
_entity_poly.pdbx_strand_id
1 'polypeptide(L)'
;TSDWRNHQEYCNRNVRRTESRAERQPPANNVEINVPGPAVAVAINTIVTRRGGDGRPVALHPGGTQYRSLLSDAIFRAIRGQMENTGDSDTGTHVNEIIASLRTDGFPEHEVRIALVNLMNDGIVYTTVDEHHYNLAADESTARESTRYAYGSSLNDAIIRALRDLGDQAEDGVYFLDLVAEISMEGIYQERDFRAALNVLLNEGHVYTTIDDDHFQWSEYPPHDSTRTNRRSLFDD
;
A
#
# COMPACT_ATOMS: atom_id res chain seq x y z
N THR A 1 -37.66 -10.72 -24.98
CA THR A 1 -36.59 -10.42 -25.95
C THR A 1 -36.36 -8.92 -26.14
N SER A 2 -36.44 -8.12 -25.08
CA SER A 2 -36.35 -6.65 -25.19
C SER A 2 -35.63 -6.03 -23.98
N ASP A 3 -34.34 -6.31 -23.80
CA ASP A 3 -33.56 -5.65 -22.73
C ASP A 3 -32.11 -5.27 -23.07
N TRP A 4 -31.53 -5.83 -24.13
CA TRP A 4 -30.14 -5.53 -24.51
C TRP A 4 -29.95 -4.18 -25.22
N ARG A 5 -31.02 -3.59 -25.78
CA ARG A 5 -30.92 -2.29 -26.48
C ARG A 5 -30.80 -1.09 -25.54
N ASN A 6 -31.28 -1.18 -24.30
CA ASN A 6 -31.17 -0.07 -23.33
C ASN A 6 -29.76 0.07 -22.74
N HIS A 7 -29.00 -1.02 -22.66
CA HIS A 7 -27.64 -0.99 -22.11
C HIS A 7 -26.64 -0.30 -23.07
N GLN A 8 -26.79 -0.52 -24.38
CA GLN A 8 -25.93 0.08 -25.40
C GLN A 8 -26.16 1.61 -25.54
N GLU A 9 -27.38 2.10 -25.27
CA GLU A 9 -27.64 3.55 -25.21
C GLU A 9 -27.08 4.22 -23.95
N TYR A 10 -26.93 3.49 -22.85
CA TYR A 10 -26.36 4.02 -21.61
C TYR A 10 -24.84 4.23 -21.74
N CYS A 11 -24.12 3.26 -22.30
CA CYS A 11 -22.67 3.39 -22.55
C CYS A 11 -22.33 4.53 -23.53
N ASN A 12 -23.12 4.70 -24.60
CA ASN A 12 -22.88 5.75 -25.59
C ASN A 12 -23.15 7.18 -25.05
N ARG A 13 -23.95 7.32 -23.99
CA ARG A 13 -24.26 8.64 -23.40
C ARG A 13 -23.13 9.17 -22.51
N ASN A 14 -22.29 8.28 -21.96
CA ASN A 14 -21.16 8.66 -21.10
C ASN A 14 -19.90 9.04 -21.92
N VAL A 15 -19.69 8.44 -23.10
CA VAL A 15 -18.56 8.78 -23.99
C VAL A 15 -18.71 10.20 -24.59
N ARG A 16 -19.93 10.67 -24.87
CA ARG A 16 -20.12 12.04 -25.43
C ARG A 16 -19.95 13.16 -24.41
N ARG A 17 -19.97 12.86 -23.10
CA ARG A 17 -19.80 13.87 -22.04
C ARG A 17 -18.33 14.21 -21.77
N THR A 18 -17.40 13.33 -22.10
CA THR A 18 -15.95 13.56 -21.94
C THR A 18 -15.33 14.33 -23.10
N GLU A 19 -15.88 14.22 -24.31
CA GLU A 19 -15.35 14.96 -25.49
C GLU A 19 -15.74 16.45 -25.49
N SER A 20 -16.77 16.85 -24.74
CA SER A 20 -17.25 18.24 -24.72
C SER A 20 -16.41 19.19 -23.84
N ARG A 21 -15.36 18.70 -23.16
CA ARG A 21 -14.53 19.50 -22.23
C ARG A 21 -13.10 19.73 -22.74
N ALA A 22 -12.75 19.27 -23.94
CA ALA A 22 -11.38 19.34 -24.49
C ALA A 22 -11.07 20.54 -25.40
N GLU A 23 -12.01 21.44 -25.71
CA GLU A 23 -11.77 22.57 -26.62
C GLU A 23 -11.92 23.95 -25.94
N ARG A 24 -11.11 24.21 -24.91
CA ARG A 24 -10.78 25.59 -24.53
C ARG A 24 -9.27 25.79 -24.57
N GLN A 25 -8.83 26.16 -25.75
CA GLN A 25 -7.49 26.68 -26.03
C GLN A 25 -7.31 27.98 -25.21
N PRO A 26 -6.36 28.05 -24.26
CA PRO A 26 -6.06 29.31 -23.59
C PRO A 26 -5.38 30.28 -24.58
N PRO A 27 -5.62 31.60 -24.47
CA PRO A 27 -4.93 32.57 -25.31
C PRO A 27 -3.42 32.53 -25.05
N ALA A 28 -2.65 32.38 -26.12
CA ALA A 28 -1.20 32.48 -26.11
C ALA A 28 -0.78 33.92 -25.81
N ASN A 29 -0.50 34.22 -24.55
CA ASN A 29 0.25 35.41 -24.16
C ASN A 29 1.74 35.04 -24.16
N ASN A 30 2.40 35.26 -25.30
CA ASN A 30 3.84 35.23 -25.40
C ASN A 30 4.43 36.43 -24.67
N VAL A 31 4.84 36.22 -23.42
CA VAL A 31 5.80 37.10 -22.73
C VAL A 31 7.15 36.41 -22.83
N GLU A 32 7.93 36.75 -23.86
CA GLU A 32 9.34 36.38 -23.93
C GLU A 32 10.12 37.15 -22.86
N ILE A 33 10.30 36.52 -21.69
CA ILE A 33 11.30 36.98 -20.73
C ILE A 33 12.63 36.34 -21.14
N ASN A 34 13.41 37.10 -21.91
CA ASN A 34 14.78 36.75 -22.27
C ASN A 34 15.68 36.92 -21.04
N VAL A 35 15.85 35.85 -20.25
CA VAL A 35 16.84 35.81 -19.17
C VAL A 35 18.00 34.91 -19.62
N PRO A 36 19.18 35.47 -19.95
CA PRO A 36 20.35 34.67 -20.23
C PRO A 36 20.95 34.19 -18.90
N GLY A 37 20.65 32.94 -18.54
CA GLY A 37 21.25 32.26 -17.40
C GLY A 37 21.22 30.75 -17.59
N PRO A 38 22.24 30.01 -17.12
CA PRO A 38 22.30 28.57 -17.32
C PRO A 38 21.08 27.90 -16.67
N ALA A 39 20.40 27.05 -17.44
CA ALA A 39 19.30 26.24 -16.97
C ALA A 39 19.80 25.32 -15.84
N VAL A 40 19.45 25.65 -14.60
CA VAL A 40 19.63 24.76 -13.45
C VAL A 40 18.44 23.82 -13.44
N ALA A 41 18.60 22.63 -14.01
CA ALA A 41 17.68 21.52 -13.79
C ALA A 41 17.83 21.07 -12.33
N VAL A 42 16.88 21.44 -11.48
CA VAL A 42 16.79 20.91 -10.11
C VAL A 42 16.12 19.54 -10.18
N ALA A 43 16.92 18.52 -10.46
CA ALA A 43 16.54 17.14 -10.15
C ALA A 43 16.70 16.95 -8.64
N ILE A 44 15.58 16.94 -7.90
CA ILE A 44 15.58 16.55 -6.48
C ILE A 44 15.70 15.02 -6.44
N ASN A 45 16.92 14.52 -6.65
CA ASN A 45 17.25 13.14 -6.31
C ASN A 45 17.58 13.12 -4.82
N THR A 46 16.64 12.65 -4.00
CA THR A 46 16.86 12.47 -2.58
C THR A 46 17.88 11.34 -2.39
N ILE A 47 19.10 11.71 -2.00
CA ILE A 47 20.16 10.79 -1.66
C ILE A 47 20.11 10.56 -0.16
N VAL A 48 19.62 9.41 0.28
CA VAL A 48 19.75 8.98 1.68
C VAL A 48 21.09 8.28 1.82
N THR A 49 22.09 8.97 2.37
CA THR A 49 23.36 8.33 2.71
C THR A 49 23.24 7.58 4.03
N ARG A 50 23.29 6.24 3.98
CA ARG A 50 23.41 5.41 5.17
C ARG A 50 24.76 5.71 5.86
N ARG A 51 24.71 6.17 7.11
CA ARG A 51 25.92 6.42 7.92
C ARG A 51 26.45 5.08 8.45
N GLY A 52 27.17 4.34 7.59
CA GLY A 52 27.81 3.08 7.95
C GLY A 52 27.92 2.13 6.76
N GLY A 53 29.12 2.02 6.19
CA GLY A 53 29.44 1.11 5.08
C GLY A 53 29.37 1.77 3.71
N ASP A 54 30.55 1.97 3.11
CA ASP A 54 30.82 2.01 1.67
C ASP A 54 30.49 3.29 0.88
N GLY A 55 29.82 4.29 1.47
CA GLY A 55 29.78 5.67 0.94
C GLY A 55 29.18 5.85 -0.46
N ARG A 56 28.57 4.81 -1.04
CA ARG A 56 27.88 4.91 -2.32
C ARG A 56 26.44 5.41 -2.09
N PRO A 57 26.06 6.55 -2.69
CA PRO A 57 24.69 7.03 -2.60
C PRO A 57 23.77 6.06 -3.34
N VAL A 58 22.86 5.41 -2.61
CA VAL A 58 21.75 4.67 -3.23
C VAL A 58 20.66 5.70 -3.51
N ALA A 59 20.38 5.95 -4.79
CA ALA A 59 19.21 6.72 -5.17
C ALA A 59 17.97 5.89 -4.80
N LEU A 60 17.30 6.28 -3.73
CA LEU A 60 16.04 5.65 -3.35
C LEU A 60 14.93 6.31 -4.17
N HIS A 61 14.28 5.51 -5.01
CA HIS A 61 13.07 5.97 -5.68
C HIS A 61 11.92 6.06 -4.66
N PRO A 62 11.26 7.23 -4.52
CA PRO A 62 10.03 7.33 -3.75
C PRO A 62 9.02 6.35 -4.33
N GLY A 63 8.60 5.39 -3.50
CA GLY A 63 7.67 4.33 -3.88
C GLY A 63 8.21 2.91 -3.81
N GLY A 64 9.53 2.69 -3.82
CA GLY A 64 10.12 1.34 -3.72
C GLY A 64 9.87 0.64 -2.37
N THR A 65 9.69 -0.68 -2.36
CA THR A 65 9.60 -1.49 -1.12
C THR A 65 10.73 -1.21 -0.13
N GLN A 66 11.96 -1.04 -0.63
CA GLN A 66 13.11 -0.65 0.21
C GLN A 66 12.93 0.74 0.85
N TYR A 67 12.42 1.70 0.09
CA TYR A 67 12.17 3.05 0.59
C TYR A 67 11.13 3.05 1.71
N ARG A 68 10.04 2.29 1.54
CA ARG A 68 9.02 2.12 2.58
C ARG A 68 9.58 1.49 3.84
N SER A 69 10.35 0.40 3.73
CA SER A 69 10.97 -0.22 4.91
C SER A 69 11.92 0.74 5.63
N LEU A 70 12.69 1.54 4.90
CA LEU A 70 13.60 2.53 5.48
C LEU A 70 12.85 3.67 6.16
N LEU A 71 11.74 4.11 5.58
CA LEU A 71 10.88 5.14 6.16
C LEU A 71 10.22 4.64 7.45
N SER A 72 9.66 3.43 7.47
CA SER A 72 9.08 2.85 8.69
C SER A 72 10.13 2.69 9.79
N ASP A 73 11.32 2.17 9.47
CA ASP A 73 12.43 2.08 10.42
C ASP A 73 12.89 3.46 10.93
N ALA A 74 12.83 4.49 10.08
CA ALA A 74 13.15 5.85 10.49
C ALA A 74 12.07 6.43 11.42
N ILE A 75 10.79 6.19 11.14
CA ILE A 75 9.67 6.58 12.03
C ILE A 75 9.83 5.94 13.40
N PHE A 76 10.13 4.63 13.47
CA PHE A 76 10.34 3.95 14.75
C PHE A 76 11.49 4.55 15.55
N ARG A 77 12.60 4.86 14.89
CA ARG A 77 13.74 5.53 15.54
C ARG A 77 13.37 6.94 16.02
N ALA A 78 12.58 7.68 15.24
CA ALA A 78 12.14 9.02 15.62
C ALA A 78 11.23 8.99 16.87
N ILE A 79 10.23 8.10 16.90
CA ILE A 79 9.33 7.97 18.05
C ILE A 79 10.09 7.50 19.29
N ARG A 80 10.90 6.43 19.16
CA ARG A 80 11.67 5.90 20.30
C ARG A 80 12.67 6.91 20.84
N GLY A 81 13.38 7.60 19.96
CA GLY A 81 14.38 8.59 20.36
C GLY A 81 13.76 9.74 21.17
N GLN A 82 12.53 10.14 20.87
CA GLN A 82 11.84 11.15 21.67
C GLN A 82 11.39 10.63 23.02
N MET A 83 10.84 9.42 23.10
CA MET A 83 10.46 8.78 24.36
C MET A 83 11.64 8.63 25.33
N GLU A 84 12.81 8.26 24.80
CA GLU A 84 14.05 8.17 25.59
C GLU A 84 14.52 9.53 26.12
N ASN A 85 14.25 10.62 25.39
CA ASN A 85 14.66 11.97 25.77
C ASN A 85 13.70 12.64 26.76
N THR A 86 12.39 12.40 26.66
CA THR A 86 11.40 13.02 27.54
C THR A 86 11.28 12.30 28.89
N GLY A 87 11.59 10.99 28.91
CA GLY A 87 11.37 10.14 30.10
C GLY A 87 9.90 9.92 30.43
N ASP A 88 8.99 10.39 29.58
CA ASP A 88 7.55 10.20 29.68
C ASP A 88 7.10 9.34 28.49
N SER A 89 6.88 8.06 28.76
CA SER A 89 6.42 7.10 27.76
C SER A 89 4.94 7.27 27.39
N ASP A 90 4.17 8.03 28.18
CA ASP A 90 2.72 8.01 28.09
C ASP A 90 2.19 9.10 27.14
N THR A 91 2.96 10.17 26.96
CA THR A 91 2.59 11.28 26.07
C THR A 91 2.76 10.97 24.59
N GLY A 92 3.65 10.03 24.22
CA GLY A 92 3.97 9.75 22.83
C GLY A 92 4.76 10.89 22.16
N THR A 93 4.95 10.81 20.85
CA THR A 93 5.70 11.80 20.05
C THR A 93 4.79 12.57 19.11
N HIS A 94 4.85 13.90 19.14
CA HIS A 94 4.02 14.73 18.29
C HIS A 94 4.42 14.59 16.80
N VAL A 95 3.45 14.54 15.89
CA VAL A 95 3.64 14.31 14.45
C VAL A 95 4.63 15.28 13.80
N ASN A 96 4.58 16.56 14.20
CA ASN A 96 5.49 17.58 13.70
C ASN A 96 6.94 17.33 14.11
N GLU A 97 7.19 16.70 15.26
CA GLU A 97 8.53 16.35 15.72
C GLU A 97 9.08 15.15 14.92
N ILE A 98 8.24 14.16 14.65
CA ILE A 98 8.56 13.03 13.77
C ILE A 98 8.93 13.56 12.37
N ILE A 99 8.07 14.40 11.78
CA ILE A 99 8.31 15.00 10.47
C ILE A 99 9.60 15.84 10.47
N ALA A 100 9.82 16.66 11.50
CA ALA A 100 11.02 17.49 11.60
C ALA A 100 12.29 16.63 11.64
N SER A 101 12.29 15.54 12.41
CA SER A 101 13.39 14.58 12.48
C SER A 101 13.66 13.94 11.11
N LEU A 102 12.63 13.38 10.47
CA LEU A 102 12.75 12.64 9.21
C LEU A 102 13.03 13.52 8.00
N ARG A 103 12.65 14.80 8.06
CA ARG A 103 13.02 15.77 7.04
C ARG A 103 14.54 15.95 6.95
N THR A 104 15.26 15.80 8.07
CA THR A 104 16.73 15.84 8.07
C THR A 104 17.35 14.62 7.40
N ASP A 105 16.63 13.49 7.39
CA ASP A 105 17.00 12.26 6.68
C ASP A 105 16.56 12.26 5.20
N GLY A 106 15.90 13.33 4.74
CA GLY A 106 15.46 13.50 3.35
C GLY A 106 14.06 12.98 3.04
N PHE A 107 13.30 12.51 4.03
CA PHE A 107 11.93 12.06 3.81
C PHE A 107 10.97 13.26 3.71
N PRO A 108 10.12 13.35 2.66
CA PRO A 108 9.16 14.42 2.52
C PRO A 108 7.95 14.19 3.46
N GLU A 109 7.39 15.29 3.97
CA GLU A 109 6.32 15.26 4.97
C GLU A 109 5.11 14.38 4.58
N HIS A 110 4.66 14.49 3.33
CA HIS A 110 3.47 13.76 2.87
C HIS A 110 3.66 12.23 2.95
N GLU A 111 4.86 11.72 2.66
CA GLU A 111 5.14 10.29 2.75
C GLU A 111 5.23 9.82 4.20
N VAL A 112 5.79 10.66 5.10
CA VAL A 112 5.81 10.38 6.54
C VAL A 112 4.38 10.23 7.07
N ARG A 113 3.47 11.13 6.68
CA ARG A 113 2.06 11.06 7.10
C ARG A 113 1.35 9.81 6.57
N ILE A 114 1.55 9.47 5.29
CA ILE A 114 0.99 8.24 4.71
C ILE A 114 1.52 7.01 5.45
N ALA A 115 2.83 6.97 5.71
CA ALA A 115 3.45 5.87 6.43
C ALA A 115 2.91 5.75 7.87
N LEU A 116 2.73 6.85 8.59
CA LEU A 116 2.12 6.84 9.93
C LEU A 116 0.70 6.30 9.91
N VAL A 117 -0.14 6.69 8.94
CA VAL A 117 -1.50 6.15 8.80
C VAL A 117 -1.46 4.65 8.57
N ASN A 118 -0.58 4.17 7.70
CA ASN A 118 -0.46 2.74 7.45
C ASN A 118 0.01 1.98 8.71
N LEU A 119 1.05 2.48 9.39
CA LEU A 119 1.55 1.89 10.64
C LEU A 119 0.48 1.88 11.74
N MET A 120 -0.43 2.87 11.74
CA MET A 120 -1.56 2.93 12.64
C MET A 120 -2.63 1.89 12.30
N ASN A 121 -2.97 1.75 11.02
CA ASN A 121 -3.87 0.70 10.54
C ASN A 121 -3.31 -0.70 10.82
N ASP A 122 -1.99 -0.84 10.79
CA ASP A 122 -1.29 -2.09 11.12
C ASP A 122 -1.23 -2.39 12.63
N GLY A 123 -1.72 -1.48 13.48
CA GLY A 123 -1.66 -1.61 14.94
C GLY A 123 -0.25 -1.51 15.53
N ILE A 124 0.70 -0.98 14.76
CA ILE A 124 2.11 -0.85 15.14
C ILE A 124 2.36 0.47 15.85
N VAL A 125 1.70 1.51 15.37
CA VAL A 125 1.66 2.84 15.96
C VAL A 125 0.22 3.08 16.45
N TYR A 126 0.05 3.79 17.56
CA TYR A 126 -1.26 4.24 18.01
C TYR A 126 -1.20 5.69 18.47
N THR A 127 -2.34 6.36 18.45
CA THR A 127 -2.49 7.73 18.98
C THR A 127 -2.63 7.70 20.50
N THR A 128 -1.93 8.56 21.22
CA THR A 128 -1.96 8.63 22.69
C THR A 128 -2.93 9.71 23.20
N VAL A 129 -2.39 10.87 23.55
CA VAL A 129 -3.11 11.97 24.23
C VAL A 129 -4.13 12.60 23.30
N ASP A 130 -3.79 12.68 22.01
CA ASP A 130 -4.64 13.22 20.95
C ASP A 130 -4.26 12.58 19.59
N GLU A 131 -4.92 13.04 18.52
CA GLU A 131 -4.74 12.57 17.15
C GLU A 131 -3.37 12.92 16.53
N HIS A 132 -2.56 13.71 17.21
CA HIS A 132 -1.26 14.19 16.74
C HIS A 132 -0.08 13.61 17.52
N HIS A 133 -0.31 12.87 18.60
CA HIS A 133 0.73 12.20 19.37
C HIS A 133 0.72 10.70 19.10
N TYR A 134 1.85 10.16 18.67
CA TYR A 134 2.00 8.77 18.26
C TYR A 134 2.95 8.01 19.19
N ASN A 135 2.62 6.77 19.50
CA ASN A 135 3.45 5.88 20.29
C ASN A 135 3.55 4.49 19.64
N LEU A 136 4.60 3.74 19.98
CA LEU A 136 4.81 2.37 19.51
C LEU A 136 4.01 1.40 20.38
N ALA A 137 3.35 0.42 19.77
CA ALA A 137 2.78 -0.70 20.51
C ALA A 137 3.87 -1.37 21.35
N ALA A 138 3.59 -1.61 22.64
CA ALA A 138 4.58 -1.99 23.67
C ALA A 138 5.37 -3.29 23.39
N ASP A 139 4.95 -4.08 22.41
CA ASP A 139 5.66 -5.28 21.99
C ASP A 139 6.30 -5.09 20.61
N GLU A 140 7.53 -4.58 20.60
CA GLU A 140 8.31 -4.37 19.37
C GLU A 140 8.60 -5.65 18.60
N SER A 141 8.62 -6.80 19.28
CA SER A 141 8.83 -8.08 18.63
C SER A 141 7.60 -8.44 17.79
N THR A 142 6.42 -8.25 18.37
CA THR A 142 5.14 -8.38 17.66
C THR A 142 4.96 -7.28 16.62
N ALA A 143 5.43 -6.05 16.84
CA ALA A 143 5.26 -4.94 15.89
C ALA A 143 6.09 -5.10 14.60
N ARG A 144 7.33 -5.62 14.70
CA ARG A 144 8.19 -5.91 13.54
C ARG A 144 7.72 -7.12 12.74
N GLU A 145 7.11 -8.09 13.42
CA GLU A 145 6.49 -9.25 12.78
C GLU A 145 5.14 -8.85 12.18
N SER A 146 4.32 -8.08 12.90
CA SER A 146 3.06 -7.49 12.42
C SER A 146 3.26 -6.52 11.26
N THR A 147 4.38 -5.79 11.11
CA THR A 147 4.60 -4.98 9.89
C THR A 147 4.73 -5.86 8.63
N ARG A 148 5.23 -7.09 8.78
CA ARG A 148 5.25 -8.06 7.69
C ARG A 148 3.87 -8.68 7.42
N TYR A 149 3.04 -8.85 8.46
CA TYR A 149 1.74 -9.52 8.36
C TYR A 149 0.54 -8.59 8.12
N ALA A 150 0.56 -7.35 8.61
CA ALA A 150 -0.55 -6.39 8.56
C ALA A 150 -0.69 -5.71 7.19
N TYR A 151 0.44 -5.36 6.55
CA TYR A 151 0.44 -5.01 5.12
C TYR A 151 -0.02 -6.18 4.24
N GLY A 152 0.31 -7.41 4.66
CA GLY A 152 -0.21 -8.63 4.05
C GLY A 152 -1.73 -8.69 4.17
N SER A 153 -2.28 -8.48 5.37
CA SER A 153 -3.72 -8.58 5.64
C SER A 153 -4.56 -7.59 4.82
N SER A 154 -4.21 -6.30 4.79
CA SER A 154 -5.03 -5.32 4.05
C SER A 154 -5.00 -5.53 2.52
N LEU A 155 -3.83 -5.88 1.96
CA LEU A 155 -3.70 -6.21 0.54
C LEU A 155 -4.34 -7.57 0.21
N ASN A 156 -4.21 -8.56 1.08
CA ASN A 156 -4.86 -9.86 0.93
C ASN A 156 -6.38 -9.71 0.87
N ASP A 157 -6.95 -8.92 1.79
CA ASP A 157 -8.39 -8.65 1.82
C ASP A 157 -8.86 -7.91 0.56
N ALA A 158 -8.05 -6.95 0.07
CA ALA A 158 -8.32 -6.24 -1.18
C ALA A 158 -8.28 -7.20 -2.39
N ILE A 159 -7.29 -8.10 -2.45
CA ILE A 159 -7.17 -9.13 -3.50
C ILE A 159 -8.36 -10.08 -3.47
N ILE A 160 -8.76 -10.59 -2.30
CA ILE A 160 -9.92 -11.48 -2.18
C ILE A 160 -11.19 -10.77 -2.64
N ARG A 161 -11.38 -9.50 -2.27
CA ARG A 161 -12.54 -8.70 -2.69
C ARG A 161 -12.55 -8.50 -4.20
N ALA A 162 -11.44 -8.06 -4.78
CA ALA A 162 -11.32 -7.85 -6.22
C ALA A 162 -11.54 -9.16 -7.00
N LEU A 163 -11.00 -10.29 -6.52
CA LEU A 163 -11.22 -11.59 -7.14
C LEU A 163 -12.69 -12.03 -7.10
N ARG A 164 -13.44 -11.68 -6.05
CA ARG A 164 -14.88 -11.93 -5.99
C ARG A 164 -15.63 -11.05 -6.98
N ASP A 165 -15.38 -9.74 -6.92
CA ASP A 165 -16.14 -8.76 -7.71
C ASP A 165 -15.88 -8.89 -9.22
N LEU A 166 -14.64 -9.18 -9.61
CA LEU A 166 -14.24 -9.42 -11.00
C LEU A 166 -14.53 -10.86 -11.45
N GLY A 167 -14.35 -11.84 -10.55
CA GLY A 167 -14.58 -13.26 -10.85
C GLY A 167 -16.06 -13.57 -11.08
N ASP A 168 -16.99 -12.87 -10.44
CA ASP A 168 -18.43 -13.01 -10.72
C ASP A 168 -18.80 -12.58 -12.15
N GLN A 169 -17.91 -11.84 -12.83
CA GLN A 169 -18.09 -11.38 -14.21
C GLN A 169 -17.29 -12.20 -15.22
N ALA A 170 -16.35 -13.03 -14.77
CA ALA A 170 -15.42 -13.77 -15.60
C ALA A 170 -15.52 -15.28 -15.31
N GLU A 171 -15.91 -16.07 -16.31
CA GLU A 171 -16.24 -17.50 -16.11
C GLU A 171 -15.07 -18.34 -15.56
N ASP A 172 -13.81 -17.96 -15.84
CA ASP A 172 -12.63 -18.80 -15.60
C ASP A 172 -11.64 -18.24 -14.55
N GLY A 173 -11.91 -17.07 -13.97
CA GLY A 173 -10.99 -16.36 -13.07
C GLY A 173 -10.61 -14.96 -13.54
N VAL A 174 -9.56 -14.40 -12.95
CA VAL A 174 -9.11 -13.01 -13.14
C VAL A 174 -7.61 -12.98 -13.36
N TYR A 175 -7.16 -12.25 -14.38
CA TYR A 175 -5.73 -12.08 -14.63
C TYR A 175 -5.08 -11.17 -13.59
N PHE A 176 -3.81 -11.46 -13.29
CA PHE A 176 -2.97 -10.70 -12.39
C PHE A 176 -3.00 -9.19 -12.67
N LEU A 177 -2.89 -8.80 -13.94
CA LEU A 177 -2.85 -7.40 -14.34
C LEU A 177 -4.19 -6.68 -14.07
N ASP A 178 -5.32 -7.39 -14.19
CA ASP A 178 -6.64 -6.83 -13.91
C ASP A 178 -6.82 -6.59 -12.41
N LEU A 179 -6.34 -7.51 -11.56
CA LEU A 179 -6.30 -7.32 -10.11
C LEU A 179 -5.45 -6.12 -9.71
N VAL A 180 -4.25 -6.01 -10.29
CA VAL A 180 -3.35 -4.88 -10.04
C VAL A 180 -4.03 -3.58 -10.46
N ALA A 181 -4.68 -3.54 -11.62
CA ALA A 181 -5.39 -2.35 -12.10
C ALA A 181 -6.54 -1.95 -11.17
N GLU A 182 -7.36 -2.91 -10.73
CA GLU A 182 -8.49 -2.66 -9.83
C GLU A 182 -8.03 -2.10 -8.47
N ILE A 183 -7.08 -2.77 -7.83
CA ILE A 183 -6.66 -2.44 -6.46
C ILE A 183 -5.74 -1.23 -6.41
N SER A 184 -4.95 -0.98 -7.47
CA SER A 184 -4.09 0.22 -7.53
C SER A 184 -4.89 1.52 -7.63
N MET A 185 -6.20 1.46 -7.92
CA MET A 185 -7.07 2.63 -7.79
C MET A 185 -7.36 2.99 -6.32
N GLU A 186 -7.28 2.03 -5.41
CA GLU A 186 -7.56 2.21 -3.97
C GLU A 186 -6.32 2.53 -3.13
N GLY A 187 -5.12 2.24 -3.65
CA GLY A 187 -3.87 2.45 -2.91
C GLY A 187 -2.61 2.38 -3.77
N ILE A 188 -1.47 2.68 -3.15
CA ILE A 188 -0.16 2.62 -3.82
C ILE A 188 0.50 1.28 -3.44
N TYR A 189 0.31 0.26 -4.26
CA TYR A 189 0.96 -1.05 -4.14
C TYR A 189 1.87 -1.30 -5.33
N GLN A 190 2.97 -2.02 -5.13
CA GLN A 190 3.83 -2.45 -6.24
C GLN A 190 3.46 -3.86 -6.69
N GLU A 191 3.77 -4.20 -7.94
CA GLU A 191 3.59 -5.55 -8.49
C GLU A 191 4.17 -6.64 -7.56
N ARG A 192 5.33 -6.38 -6.97
CA ARG A 192 5.99 -7.28 -6.02
C ARG A 192 5.11 -7.56 -4.79
N ASP A 193 4.39 -6.56 -4.29
CA ASP A 193 3.53 -6.68 -3.11
C ASP A 193 2.35 -7.59 -3.44
N PHE A 194 1.74 -7.43 -4.62
CA PHE A 194 0.69 -8.32 -5.12
C PHE A 194 1.16 -9.76 -5.26
N ARG A 195 2.33 -10.00 -5.85
CA ARG A 195 2.86 -11.37 -5.99
C ARG A 195 3.16 -12.01 -4.65
N ALA A 196 3.67 -11.24 -3.68
CA ALA A 196 3.89 -11.74 -2.33
C ALA A 196 2.56 -12.10 -1.63
N ALA A 197 1.56 -11.22 -1.73
CA ALA A 197 0.23 -11.42 -1.17
C ALA A 197 -0.50 -12.61 -1.80
N LEU A 198 -0.52 -12.71 -3.13
CA LEU A 198 -1.09 -13.85 -3.86
C LEU A 198 -0.41 -15.16 -3.48
N ASN A 199 0.91 -15.18 -3.32
CA ASN A 199 1.61 -16.39 -2.88
C ASN A 199 1.19 -16.80 -1.45
N VAL A 200 0.97 -15.86 -0.54
CA VAL A 200 0.42 -16.17 0.79
C VAL A 200 -0.98 -16.77 0.64
N LEU A 201 -1.87 -16.12 -0.10
CA LEU A 201 -3.25 -16.58 -0.33
C LEU A 201 -3.34 -17.95 -1.02
N LEU A 202 -2.43 -18.24 -1.96
CA LEU A 202 -2.28 -19.55 -2.60
C LEU A 202 -1.91 -20.62 -1.57
N ASN A 203 -0.90 -20.35 -0.74
CA ASN A 203 -0.44 -21.30 0.27
C ASN A 203 -1.50 -21.56 1.36
N GLU A 204 -2.32 -20.55 1.67
CA GLU A 204 -3.44 -20.64 2.62
C GLU A 204 -4.70 -21.27 2.00
N GLY A 205 -4.72 -21.52 0.69
CA GLY A 205 -5.86 -22.10 -0.02
C GLY A 205 -7.04 -21.14 -0.20
N HIS A 206 -6.82 -19.84 -0.07
CA HIS A 206 -7.82 -18.80 -0.31
C HIS A 206 -8.00 -18.50 -1.80
N VAL A 207 -6.95 -18.68 -2.59
CA VAL A 207 -6.90 -18.44 -4.04
C VAL A 207 -6.22 -19.64 -4.70
N TYR A 208 -6.56 -19.94 -5.95
CA TYR A 208 -5.86 -20.92 -6.78
C TYR A 208 -5.63 -20.39 -8.20
N THR A 209 -4.61 -20.90 -8.88
CA THR A 209 -4.35 -20.64 -10.29
C THR A 209 -5.26 -21.52 -11.17
N THR A 210 -5.76 -21.00 -12.30
CA THR A 210 -6.67 -21.77 -13.16
C THR A 210 -6.02 -22.15 -14.49
N ILE A 211 -5.86 -21.21 -15.43
CA ILE A 211 -5.35 -21.47 -16.79
C ILE A 211 -3.83 -21.48 -16.81
N ASP A 212 -3.23 -20.49 -16.15
CA ASP A 212 -1.78 -20.28 -16.05
C ASP A 212 -1.40 -19.66 -14.69
N ASP A 213 -0.10 -19.38 -14.53
CA ASP A 213 0.48 -18.87 -13.27
C ASP A 213 0.08 -17.41 -12.96
N ASP A 214 -0.54 -16.70 -13.91
CA ASP A 214 -0.99 -15.31 -13.76
C ASP A 214 -2.52 -15.19 -13.81
N HIS A 215 -3.26 -16.30 -13.77
CA HIS A 215 -4.73 -16.34 -13.82
C HIS A 215 -5.29 -16.99 -12.56
N PHE A 216 -6.02 -16.20 -11.76
CA PHE A 216 -6.37 -16.54 -10.39
C PHE A 216 -7.89 -16.61 -10.18
N GLN A 217 -8.34 -17.51 -9.31
CA GLN A 217 -9.73 -17.57 -8.88
C GLN A 217 -9.81 -17.73 -7.35
N TRP A 218 -10.79 -17.07 -6.74
CA TRP A 218 -11.01 -17.18 -5.30
C TRP A 218 -11.67 -18.52 -4.95
N SER A 219 -11.34 -19.07 -3.78
CA SER A 219 -11.96 -20.30 -3.27
C SER A 219 -13.17 -19.98 -2.39
N GLU A 220 -14.36 -20.47 -2.78
CA GLU A 220 -15.58 -20.37 -1.97
C GLU A 220 -15.50 -21.18 -0.68
N TYR A 221 -14.66 -22.22 -0.66
CA TYR A 221 -14.40 -23.03 0.52
C TYR A 221 -13.06 -22.62 1.13
N PRO A 222 -13.01 -22.06 2.37
CA PRO A 222 -11.77 -22.12 3.13
C PRO A 222 -11.39 -23.61 3.24
N PRO A 223 -10.11 -23.98 3.11
CA PRO A 223 -9.71 -25.38 3.26
C PRO A 223 -10.28 -25.86 4.59
N HIS A 224 -11.24 -26.80 4.49
CA HIS A 224 -11.82 -27.43 5.66
C HIS A 224 -10.64 -27.91 6.49
N ASP A 225 -10.49 -27.36 7.69
CA ASP A 225 -9.45 -27.70 8.64
C ASP A 225 -9.37 -29.23 8.75
N SER A 226 -8.43 -29.80 7.99
CA SER A 226 -8.25 -31.24 7.90
C SER A 226 -7.66 -31.81 9.18
N THR A 227 -7.39 -30.97 10.20
CA THR A 227 -7.00 -31.44 11.53
C THR A 227 -8.19 -31.92 12.36
N ARG A 228 -9.44 -31.73 11.90
CA ARG A 228 -10.64 -32.05 12.69
C ARG A 228 -11.44 -33.25 12.18
N THR A 229 -10.79 -34.38 11.89
CA THR A 229 -11.51 -35.66 11.77
C THR A 229 -10.63 -36.89 12.04
N ASN A 230 -10.36 -37.18 13.33
CA ASN A 230 -10.40 -38.56 13.84
C ASN A 230 -10.29 -38.61 15.37
N ARG A 231 -11.41 -38.31 16.04
CA ARG A 231 -11.65 -38.80 17.40
C ARG A 231 -13.07 -39.39 17.46
N ARG A 232 -13.39 -40.22 16.47
CA ARG A 232 -14.60 -41.04 16.51
C ARG A 232 -14.26 -42.29 17.31
N SER A 233 -14.82 -42.31 18.51
CA SER A 233 -15.32 -43.47 19.26
C SER A 233 -14.85 -44.83 18.73
N LEU A 234 -13.94 -45.46 19.46
CA LEU A 234 -13.50 -46.83 19.24
C LEU A 234 -13.43 -47.55 20.59
N PHE A 235 -14.51 -47.45 21.38
CA PHE A 235 -14.77 -48.27 22.56
C PHE A 235 -16.27 -48.25 22.86
N ASP A 236 -17.04 -48.92 22.01
CA ASP A 236 -18.29 -49.57 22.40
C ASP A 236 -18.21 -50.99 21.86
N ASP A 237 -17.71 -51.90 22.69
CA ASP A 237 -17.95 -53.35 22.70
C ASP A 237 -17.82 -53.83 24.15
#